data_AF-A0A3D0UA46-F1
#
_entry.id   AF-A0A3D0UA46-F1
#
_cell.length_a   1.000
_cell.length_b   1.000
_cell.length_c   1.000
_cell.angle_alpha   90.00
_cell.angle_beta   90.00
_cell.angle_gamma   90.00
#
_symmetry.space_group_name_H-M   'P 1'
#
loop_
_entity.id
_entity.type
_entity.pdbx_description
1 polymer ?
#
loop_
_entity_poly.entity_id
_entity_poly.type
_entity_poly.pdbx_seq_one_letter_code
_entity_poly.pdbx_strand_id
1 'polypeptide(L)'
;MSEGMSLTFYGLFDVVDYVVIPILQRDYAQGRIEEAEVRNLFLRSLHDALLKEQTVSPQALDLDFVYGNYEEGDQKAFSVLDGQQRLTTLFLLHWFLAVKNDRLDDFQSRFVTADGRSRFTYKTRPSTTEFFNALTNKNFEFSESKNISDQMRDGQWFFLSWMNDPTVQACLNMLDAIQGMFSEHSSDMYEKLTDTDAPCITFQFLDLHSFGLSDELYIKMNARGKPLTVFENFKAKLEQ
;
A
#
# COMPACT_ATOMS: atom_id res chain seq x y z
N MET A 1 16.04 -10.24 21.60
CA MET A 1 15.50 -10.74 20.33
C MET A 1 14.18 -10.02 20.16
N SER A 2 14.15 -8.89 19.45
CA SER A 2 12.87 -8.30 19.01
C SER A 2 12.44 -9.13 17.81
N GLU A 3 11.46 -10.01 18.00
CA GLU A 3 10.88 -10.77 16.88
C GLU A 3 10.06 -9.79 16.03
N GLY A 4 10.14 -9.91 14.70
CA GLY A 4 9.26 -9.15 13.81
C GLY A 4 7.79 -9.46 14.13
N MET A 5 6.93 -8.45 14.00
CA MET A 5 5.50 -8.60 14.30
C MET A 5 4.75 -8.91 13.01
N SER A 6 4.03 -10.03 12.97
CA SER A 6 3.10 -10.32 11.86
C SER A 6 1.87 -9.42 11.98
N LEU A 7 1.60 -8.61 10.96
CA LEU A 7 0.52 -7.63 10.94
C LEU A 7 -0.31 -7.71 9.65
N THR A 8 -1.58 -7.30 9.74
CA THR A 8 -2.37 -6.92 8.56
C THR A 8 -2.16 -5.44 8.23
N PHE A 9 -2.54 -5.02 7.02
CA PHE A 9 -2.53 -3.58 6.69
C PHE A 9 -3.46 -2.79 7.60
N TYR A 10 -4.65 -3.32 7.90
CA TYR A 10 -5.57 -2.71 8.84
C TYR A 10 -4.91 -2.59 10.22
N GLY A 11 -4.40 -3.70 10.78
CA GLY A 11 -3.75 -3.78 12.10
C GLY A 11 -2.47 -2.97 12.26
N LEU A 12 -1.77 -2.64 11.17
CA LEU A 12 -0.63 -1.71 11.20
C LEU A 12 -0.97 -0.38 11.89
N PHE A 13 -2.20 0.11 11.71
CA PHE A 13 -2.64 1.38 12.30
C PHE A 13 -3.03 1.29 13.79
N ASP A 14 -2.86 0.14 14.44
CA ASP A 14 -2.86 0.03 15.91
C ASP A 14 -1.48 0.32 16.50
N VAL A 15 -0.42 0.11 15.71
CA VAL A 15 0.97 0.31 16.15
C VAL A 15 1.56 1.62 15.66
N VAL A 16 1.03 2.21 14.59
CA VAL A 16 1.46 3.52 14.06
C VAL A 16 0.30 4.50 13.93
N ASP A 17 0.53 5.79 14.20
CA ASP A 17 -0.46 6.84 13.90
C ASP A 17 -0.42 7.19 12.41
N TYR A 18 0.77 7.18 11.79
CA TYR A 18 0.96 7.48 10.37
C TYR A 18 1.90 6.51 9.68
N VAL A 19 1.59 6.20 8.43
CA VAL A 19 2.50 5.56 7.48
C VAL A 19 2.93 6.63 6.46
N VAL A 20 4.22 6.88 6.39
CA VAL A 20 4.82 7.90 5.54
C VAL A 20 5.71 7.23 4.49
N ILE A 21 5.45 7.49 3.22
CA ILE A 21 6.35 7.12 2.12
C ILE A 21 7.39 8.25 1.96
N PRO A 22 8.68 8.01 2.28
CA PRO A 22 9.69 9.07 2.29
C PRO A 22 10.11 9.52 0.89
N ILE A 23 10.73 10.70 0.82
CA ILE A 23 11.19 11.36 -0.42
C ILE A 23 12.11 10.47 -1.26
N LEU A 24 12.95 9.67 -0.59
CA LEU A 24 13.94 8.79 -1.22
C LEU A 24 13.28 7.68 -2.05
N GLN A 25 11.99 7.44 -1.85
CA GLN A 25 11.24 6.43 -2.58
C GLN A 25 10.82 6.89 -3.98
N ARG A 26 10.81 5.92 -4.90
CA ARG A 26 10.30 6.10 -6.27
C ARG A 26 8.77 6.25 -6.26
N ASP A 27 8.25 6.78 -7.36
CA ASP A 27 6.79 6.82 -7.61
C ASP A 27 6.14 5.44 -7.41
N TYR A 28 4.83 5.44 -7.23
CA TYR A 28 4.06 4.20 -7.29
C TYR A 28 4.14 3.59 -8.70
N ALA A 29 4.96 2.55 -8.84
CA ALA A 29 5.29 1.92 -10.12
C ALA A 29 4.32 0.78 -10.46
N GLN A 30 3.85 0.03 -9.46
CA GLN A 30 2.99 -1.14 -9.68
C GLN A 30 1.65 -0.78 -10.35
N GLY A 31 1.17 0.46 -10.15
CA GLY A 31 -0.02 0.97 -10.83
C GLY A 31 0.23 1.50 -12.25
N ARG A 32 1.46 1.53 -12.77
CA ARG A 32 1.74 2.04 -14.12
C ARG A 32 1.15 1.11 -15.19
N ILE A 33 0.77 1.68 -16.33
CA ILE A 33 0.20 0.92 -17.46
C ILE A 33 1.14 -0.24 -17.86
N GLU A 34 2.44 0.05 -17.94
CA GLU A 34 3.47 -0.90 -18.38
C GLU A 34 3.69 -2.08 -17.42
N GLU A 35 3.27 -1.95 -16.15
CA GLU A 35 3.43 -2.98 -15.11
C GLU A 35 2.18 -3.86 -14.98
N ALA A 36 1.40 -4.01 -16.06
CA ALA A 36 0.12 -4.72 -16.05
C ALA A 36 0.24 -6.18 -15.59
N GLU A 37 1.28 -6.90 -16.02
CA GLU A 37 1.50 -8.29 -15.62
C GLU A 37 1.74 -8.41 -14.11
N VAL A 38 2.65 -7.60 -13.57
CA VAL A 38 2.99 -7.57 -12.13
C VAL A 38 1.79 -7.15 -11.29
N ARG A 39 1.05 -6.12 -11.73
CA ARG A 39 -0.20 -5.67 -11.10
C ARG A 39 -1.22 -6.80 -11.04
N ASN A 40 -1.51 -7.41 -12.18
CA ASN A 40 -2.55 -8.43 -12.28
C ASN A 40 -2.19 -9.68 -11.48
N LEU A 41 -0.92 -10.08 -11.46
CA LEU A 41 -0.47 -11.20 -10.64
C LEU A 41 -0.67 -10.91 -9.15
N PHE A 42 -0.27 -9.72 -8.70
CA PHE A 42 -0.42 -9.33 -7.30
C PHE A 42 -1.89 -9.23 -6.88
N LEU A 43 -2.73 -8.56 -7.67
CA LEU A 43 -4.15 -8.45 -7.39
C LEU A 43 -4.82 -9.82 -7.36
N ARG A 44 -4.44 -10.76 -8.25
CA ARG A 44 -4.94 -12.14 -8.22
C ARG A 44 -4.57 -12.83 -6.91
N SER A 45 -3.34 -12.70 -6.44
CA SER A 45 -2.93 -13.26 -5.15
C SER A 45 -3.77 -12.71 -3.99
N LEU A 46 -4.02 -11.40 -3.95
CA LEU A 46 -4.88 -10.78 -2.94
C LEU A 46 -6.33 -11.28 -3.02
N HIS A 47 -6.87 -11.33 -4.24
CA HIS A 47 -8.23 -11.79 -4.51
C HIS A 47 -8.43 -13.26 -4.09
N ASP A 48 -7.52 -14.15 -4.52
CA ASP A 48 -7.56 -15.57 -4.17
C ASP A 48 -7.41 -15.79 -2.66
N ALA A 49 -6.65 -14.94 -1.95
CA ALA A 49 -6.54 -14.99 -0.50
C ALA A 49 -7.86 -14.64 0.20
N LEU A 50 -8.60 -13.65 -0.31
CA LEU A 50 -9.88 -13.20 0.26
C LEU A 50 -11.05 -14.13 -0.11
N LEU A 51 -10.97 -14.87 -1.22
CA LEU A 51 -11.98 -15.86 -1.61
C LEU A 51 -11.93 -17.14 -0.77
N LYS A 52 -10.77 -17.50 -0.21
CA LYS A 52 -10.64 -18.71 0.60
C LYS A 52 -11.59 -18.66 1.80
N GLU A 53 -12.36 -19.73 1.99
CA GLU A 53 -13.11 -19.92 3.22
C GLU A 53 -12.13 -20.10 4.39
N GLN A 54 -12.42 -19.41 5.49
CA GLN A 54 -11.68 -19.52 6.75
C GLN A 54 -12.00 -20.88 7.40
N THR A 55 -11.49 -21.97 6.80
CA THR A 55 -11.51 -23.31 7.39
C THR A 55 -10.43 -23.41 8.48
N VAL A 56 -10.42 -24.50 9.26
CA VAL A 56 -9.75 -24.68 10.56
C VAL A 56 -8.22 -24.37 10.59
N SER A 57 -7.58 -24.11 9.45
CA SER A 57 -6.22 -23.55 9.38
C SER A 57 -6.04 -22.75 8.08
N PRO A 58 -6.58 -21.51 7.96
CA PRO A 58 -6.37 -20.70 6.78
C PRO A 58 -4.93 -20.20 6.82
N GLN A 59 -4.11 -20.63 5.87
CA GLN A 59 -2.79 -20.02 5.69
C GLN A 59 -3.00 -18.64 5.06
N ALA A 60 -2.81 -17.59 5.85
CA ALA A 60 -2.81 -16.22 5.38
C ALA A 60 -1.80 -16.05 4.23
N LEU A 61 -2.12 -15.18 3.28
CA LEU A 61 -1.15 -14.76 2.28
C LEU A 61 -0.10 -13.89 2.97
N ASP A 62 1.13 -14.39 3.03
CA ASP A 62 2.28 -13.64 3.52
C ASP A 62 2.85 -12.76 2.40
N LEU A 63 2.91 -11.46 2.65
CA LEU A 63 3.43 -10.44 1.76
C LEU A 63 4.90 -10.07 2.08
N ASP A 64 5.62 -11.02 2.69
CA ASP A 64 7.00 -10.92 3.13
C ASP A 64 7.18 -9.78 4.15
N PHE A 65 8.17 -8.92 3.95
CA PHE A 65 8.56 -7.90 4.92
C PHE A 65 8.04 -6.50 4.55
N VAL A 66 7.67 -5.74 5.55
CA VAL A 66 7.48 -4.28 5.48
C VAL A 66 8.35 -3.69 6.57
N TYR A 67 9.29 -2.84 6.17
CA TYR A 67 10.26 -2.31 7.13
C TYR A 67 10.62 -0.86 6.86
N GLY A 68 11.09 -0.22 7.91
CA GLY A 68 11.24 1.22 7.96
C GLY A 68 11.69 1.68 9.32
N ASN A 69 11.56 2.98 9.55
CA ASN A 69 12.00 3.64 10.78
C ASN A 69 10.92 4.61 11.24
N TYR A 70 10.72 4.71 12.55
CA TYR A 70 9.97 5.85 13.09
C TYR A 70 10.73 7.15 12.83
N GLU A 71 10.00 8.20 12.44
CA GLU A 71 10.57 9.52 12.17
C GLU A 71 11.15 10.13 13.47
N GLU A 72 12.28 10.83 13.36
CA GLU A 72 12.93 11.44 14.51
C GLU A 72 12.00 12.47 15.19
N GLY A 73 11.71 12.27 16.47
CA GLY A 73 10.82 13.12 17.24
C GLY A 73 9.32 12.80 17.13
N ASP A 74 8.93 11.85 16.27
CA ASP A 74 7.57 11.32 16.18
C ASP A 74 7.61 9.79 16.14
N GLN A 75 7.56 9.18 17.33
CA GLN A 75 7.57 7.72 17.52
C GLN A 75 6.32 7.02 16.97
N LYS A 76 5.42 7.73 16.30
CA LYS A 76 4.20 7.16 15.74
C LYS A 76 4.04 7.42 14.24
N ALA A 77 4.92 8.21 13.64
CA ALA A 77 5.02 8.32 12.18
C ALA A 77 6.08 7.34 11.66
N PHE A 78 5.65 6.28 10.98
CA PHE A 78 6.53 5.25 10.44
C PHE A 78 6.88 5.52 8.98
N SER A 79 8.16 5.76 8.73
CA SER A 79 8.74 6.02 7.43
C SER A 79 9.09 4.70 6.74
N VAL A 80 8.37 4.37 5.66
CA VAL A 80 8.49 3.07 4.97
C VAL A 80 9.71 3.07 4.07
N LEU A 81 10.67 2.19 4.36
CA LEU A 81 11.86 1.97 3.53
C LEU A 81 11.63 0.86 2.50
N ASP A 82 10.90 -0.21 2.83
CA ASP A 82 10.48 -1.24 1.87
C ASP A 82 9.03 -1.66 2.10
N GLY A 83 8.39 -2.18 1.06
CA GLY A 83 6.97 -2.54 1.08
C GLY A 83 6.03 -1.44 0.61
N GLN A 84 6.55 -0.26 0.26
CA GLN A 84 5.73 0.89 -0.15
C GLN A 84 4.72 0.58 -1.28
N GLN A 85 5.11 -0.19 -2.30
CA GLN A 85 4.22 -0.54 -3.43
C GLN A 85 3.08 -1.47 -2.97
N ARG A 86 3.39 -2.44 -2.10
CA ARG A 86 2.43 -3.36 -1.49
C ARG A 86 1.44 -2.59 -0.62
N LEU A 87 1.94 -1.75 0.29
CA LEU A 87 1.10 -0.94 1.18
C LEU A 87 0.20 0.04 0.42
N THR A 88 0.71 0.69 -0.63
CA THR A 88 -0.11 1.59 -1.46
C THR A 88 -1.26 0.83 -2.12
N THR A 89 -0.97 -0.35 -2.68
CA THR A 89 -2.01 -1.19 -3.29
C THR A 89 -3.04 -1.66 -2.27
N LEU A 90 -2.59 -2.08 -1.07
CA LEU A 90 -3.50 -2.48 0.01
C LEU A 90 -4.38 -1.31 0.45
N PHE A 91 -3.83 -0.10 0.58
CA PHE A 91 -4.61 1.09 0.91
C PHE A 91 -5.72 1.36 -0.12
N LEU A 92 -5.38 1.32 -1.42
CA LEU A 92 -6.36 1.52 -2.50
C LEU A 92 -7.42 0.40 -2.52
N LEU A 93 -7.04 -0.84 -2.21
CA LEU A 93 -7.98 -1.96 -2.10
C LEU A 93 -8.94 -1.79 -0.92
N HIS A 94 -8.45 -1.39 0.25
CA HIS A 94 -9.30 -1.09 1.42
C HIS A 94 -10.31 0.01 1.07
N TRP A 95 -9.85 1.09 0.45
CA TRP A 95 -10.73 2.18 0.05
C TRP A 95 -11.79 1.74 -0.96
N PHE A 96 -11.41 1.01 -2.01
CA PHE A 96 -12.35 0.53 -3.02
C PHE A 96 -13.43 -0.37 -2.42
N LEU A 97 -13.03 -1.38 -1.63
CA LEU A 97 -13.97 -2.31 -1.01
C LEU A 97 -14.84 -1.60 0.03
N ALA A 98 -14.33 -0.59 0.74
CA ALA A 98 -15.12 0.21 1.66
C ALA A 98 -16.23 0.98 0.92
N VAL A 99 -15.87 1.66 -0.17
CA VAL A 99 -16.80 2.43 -1.00
C VAL A 99 -17.86 1.51 -1.62
N LYS A 100 -17.45 0.37 -2.19
CA LYS A 100 -18.38 -0.56 -2.86
C LYS A 100 -19.39 -1.20 -1.90
N ASN A 101 -19.00 -1.42 -0.64
CA ASN A 101 -19.82 -2.11 0.35
C ASN A 101 -20.49 -1.17 1.37
N ASP A 102 -20.53 0.14 1.11
CA ASP A 102 -21.13 1.15 2.03
C ASP A 102 -20.48 1.13 3.44
N ARG A 103 -19.16 0.98 3.47
CA ARG A 103 -18.31 0.95 4.68
C ARG A 103 -17.32 2.12 4.74
N LEU A 104 -17.59 3.22 4.02
CA LEU A 104 -16.67 4.36 3.97
C LEU A 104 -16.44 4.99 5.36
N ASP A 105 -17.47 5.03 6.22
CA ASP A 105 -17.34 5.53 7.59
C ASP A 105 -16.36 4.69 8.43
N ASP A 106 -16.39 3.36 8.29
CA ASP A 106 -15.45 2.46 8.97
C ASP A 106 -14.03 2.68 8.45
N PHE A 107 -13.87 2.75 7.13
CA PHE A 107 -12.58 3.08 6.51
C PHE A 107 -12.04 4.43 7.02
N GLN A 108 -12.87 5.46 7.08
CA GLN A 108 -12.48 6.78 7.56
C GLN A 108 -12.07 6.75 9.04
N SER A 109 -12.82 6.02 9.87
CA SER A 109 -12.49 5.87 11.30
C SER A 109 -11.10 5.27 11.52
N ARG A 110 -10.65 4.41 10.59
CA ARG A 110 -9.35 3.77 10.66
C ARG A 110 -8.24 4.61 10.03
N PHE A 111 -8.46 5.13 8.83
CA PHE A 111 -7.38 5.68 7.99
C PHE A 111 -7.37 7.20 7.90
N VAL A 112 -8.30 7.90 8.56
CA VAL A 112 -8.37 9.37 8.57
C VAL A 112 -8.21 9.90 9.99
N THR A 113 -7.44 10.96 10.12
CA THR A 113 -7.23 11.67 11.39
C THR A 113 -8.41 12.58 11.73
N ALA A 114 -8.50 13.01 12.98
CA ALA A 114 -9.55 13.92 13.44
C ALA A 114 -9.61 15.27 12.69
N ASP A 115 -8.49 15.70 12.09
CA ASP A 115 -8.40 16.92 11.27
C ASP A 115 -8.61 16.65 9.76
N GLY A 116 -9.08 15.45 9.40
CA GLY A 116 -9.44 15.11 8.01
C GLY A 116 -8.23 14.88 7.12
N ARG A 117 -7.14 14.29 7.63
CA ARG A 117 -5.97 13.91 6.81
C ARG A 117 -5.82 12.40 6.76
N SER A 118 -5.33 11.90 5.63
CA SER A 118 -5.01 10.48 5.49
C SER A 118 -3.85 10.10 6.42
N ARG A 119 -4.00 8.99 7.14
CA ARG A 119 -2.94 8.36 7.94
C ARG A 119 -1.91 7.65 7.05
N PHE A 120 -2.21 7.41 5.77
CA PHE A 120 -1.26 6.93 4.75
C PHE A 120 -0.90 8.07 3.80
N THR A 121 0.37 8.50 3.78
CA THR A 121 0.77 9.73 3.07
C THR A 121 2.14 9.63 2.41
N TYR A 122 2.39 10.50 1.43
CA TYR A 122 3.67 10.65 0.74
C TYR A 122 4.36 11.94 1.17
N LYS A 123 5.64 11.86 1.54
CA LYS A 123 6.44 13.03 1.95
C LYS A 123 6.82 13.84 0.70
N THR A 124 6.71 15.18 0.80
CA THR A 124 7.10 16.17 -0.23
C THR A 124 6.58 15.91 -1.65
N ARG A 125 5.39 15.34 -1.78
CA ARG A 125 4.67 15.21 -3.06
C ARG A 125 3.28 15.82 -2.92
N PRO A 126 3.14 17.16 -3.00
CA PRO A 126 1.90 17.85 -2.68
C PRO A 126 0.69 17.29 -3.42
N SER A 127 0.79 17.07 -4.73
CA SER A 127 -0.30 16.50 -5.53
C SER A 127 -0.73 15.11 -5.05
N THR A 128 0.21 14.22 -4.78
CA THR A 128 -0.10 12.88 -4.24
C THR A 128 -0.69 12.99 -2.82
N THR A 129 -0.10 13.79 -1.93
CA THR A 129 -0.63 14.00 -0.56
C THR A 129 -2.07 14.54 -0.58
N GLU A 130 -2.33 15.55 -1.39
CA GLU A 130 -3.67 16.14 -1.57
C GLU A 130 -4.64 15.14 -2.18
N PHE A 131 -4.22 14.34 -3.17
CA PHE A 131 -5.03 13.28 -3.75
C PHE A 131 -5.44 12.24 -2.70
N PHE A 132 -4.51 11.73 -1.87
CA PHE A 132 -4.83 10.76 -0.81
C PHE A 132 -5.74 11.37 0.27
N ASN A 133 -5.54 12.63 0.64
CA ASN A 133 -6.47 13.34 1.55
C ASN A 133 -7.86 13.46 0.92
N ALA A 134 -7.97 13.84 -0.36
CA ALA A 134 -9.26 13.98 -1.00
C ALA A 134 -9.96 12.63 -1.19
N LEU A 135 -9.20 11.59 -1.56
CA LEU A 135 -9.67 10.21 -1.72
C LEU A 135 -10.38 9.70 -0.46
N THR A 136 -9.80 9.98 0.71
CA THR A 136 -10.29 9.45 1.99
C THR A 136 -11.43 10.26 2.60
N ASN A 137 -11.52 11.56 2.34
CA ASN A 137 -12.48 12.45 3.02
C ASN A 137 -13.77 12.72 2.25
N LYS A 138 -13.85 12.37 0.96
CA LYS A 138 -15.01 12.72 0.13
C LYS A 138 -15.95 11.53 0.02
N ASN A 139 -17.24 11.81 0.23
CA ASN A 139 -18.30 10.87 -0.10
C ASN A 139 -18.21 10.56 -1.59
N PHE A 140 -18.07 9.28 -1.92
CA PHE A 140 -17.92 8.81 -3.27
C PHE A 140 -19.11 7.93 -3.61
N GLU A 141 -19.99 8.41 -4.49
CA GLU A 141 -21.12 7.63 -4.99
C GLU A 141 -20.62 6.70 -6.10
N PHE A 142 -20.38 5.44 -5.75
CA PHE A 142 -19.88 4.45 -6.69
C PHE A 142 -20.99 3.97 -7.64
N SER A 143 -20.66 3.97 -8.94
CA SER A 143 -21.49 3.41 -10.00
C SER A 143 -20.74 2.29 -10.71
N GLU A 144 -21.36 1.12 -10.85
CA GLU A 144 -20.77 0.00 -11.62
C GLU A 144 -20.75 0.26 -13.14
N SER A 145 -21.47 1.28 -13.62
CA SER A 145 -21.61 1.57 -15.05
C SER A 145 -20.37 2.23 -15.69
N LYS A 146 -19.42 2.70 -14.89
CA LYS A 146 -18.22 3.42 -15.33
C LYS A 146 -16.99 2.92 -14.59
N ASN A 147 -15.82 3.14 -15.18
CA ASN A 147 -14.56 2.99 -14.45
C ASN A 147 -14.48 3.99 -13.30
N ILE A 148 -13.87 3.57 -12.20
CA ILE A 148 -13.75 4.39 -11.00
C ILE A 148 -12.82 5.58 -11.24
N SER A 149 -11.77 5.42 -12.07
CA SER A 149 -10.91 6.55 -12.43
C SER A 149 -11.66 7.66 -13.17
N ASP A 150 -12.59 7.29 -14.06
CA ASP A 150 -13.41 8.26 -14.78
C ASP A 150 -14.41 8.95 -13.85
N GLN A 151 -15.03 8.19 -12.94
CA GLN A 151 -15.91 8.74 -11.91
C GLN A 151 -15.17 9.73 -10.98
N MET A 152 -13.92 9.43 -10.62
CA MET A 152 -13.07 10.32 -9.83
C MET A 152 -12.76 11.62 -10.59
N ARG A 153 -12.38 11.51 -11.86
CA ARG A 153 -12.06 12.68 -12.71
C ARG A 153 -13.27 13.59 -12.94
N ASP A 154 -14.47 13.01 -12.99
CA ASP A 154 -15.73 13.75 -13.09
C ASP A 154 -16.11 14.45 -11.76
N GLY A 155 -15.47 14.10 -10.65
CA GLY A 155 -15.73 14.65 -9.33
C GLY A 155 -15.23 16.08 -9.14
N GLN A 156 -16.05 16.95 -8.53
CA GLN A 156 -15.68 18.35 -8.25
C GLN A 156 -14.45 18.51 -7.35
N TRP A 157 -14.10 17.47 -6.59
CA TRP A 157 -12.94 17.46 -5.70
C TRP A 157 -11.63 17.10 -6.42
N PHE A 158 -11.71 16.58 -7.65
CA PHE A 158 -10.54 16.09 -8.38
C PHE A 158 -9.89 17.24 -9.16
N PHE A 159 -8.64 17.56 -8.81
CA PHE A 159 -7.89 18.59 -9.52
C PHE A 159 -7.18 17.97 -10.73
N LEU A 160 -7.50 18.46 -11.93
CA LEU A 160 -6.88 17.97 -13.18
C LEU A 160 -5.36 18.06 -13.17
N SER A 161 -4.77 19.02 -12.44
CA SER A 161 -3.32 19.15 -12.28
C SER A 161 -2.66 17.92 -11.66
N TRP A 162 -3.38 17.13 -10.86
CA TRP A 162 -2.88 15.89 -10.27
C TRP A 162 -2.59 14.83 -11.33
N MET A 163 -3.17 14.92 -12.53
CA MET A 163 -2.83 14.04 -13.66
C MET A 163 -1.39 14.22 -14.15
N ASN A 164 -0.66 15.23 -13.72
CA ASN A 164 0.76 15.37 -14.01
C ASN A 164 1.66 14.60 -13.02
N ASP A 165 1.09 14.06 -11.94
CA ASP A 165 1.81 13.27 -10.94
C ASP A 165 1.78 11.77 -11.34
N PRO A 166 2.93 11.14 -11.63
CA PRO A 166 2.98 9.73 -12.02
C PRO A 166 2.39 8.78 -10.97
N THR A 167 2.46 9.14 -9.68
CA THR A 167 1.88 8.33 -8.61
C THR A 167 0.35 8.38 -8.66
N VAL A 168 -0.23 9.57 -8.84
CA VAL A 168 -1.69 9.70 -8.99
C VAL A 168 -2.20 8.96 -10.21
N GLN A 169 -1.52 9.09 -11.36
CA GLN A 169 -1.83 8.32 -12.57
C GLN A 169 -1.82 6.80 -12.30
N ALA A 170 -0.78 6.31 -11.61
CA ALA A 170 -0.66 4.91 -11.25
C ALA A 170 -1.74 4.45 -10.26
N CYS A 171 -2.14 5.30 -9.29
CA CYS A 171 -3.24 5.00 -8.39
C CYS A 171 -4.56 4.82 -9.14
N LEU A 172 -4.88 5.71 -10.10
CA LEU A 172 -6.09 5.62 -10.91
C LEU A 172 -6.15 4.31 -11.73
N ASN A 173 -5.05 3.96 -12.39
CA ASN A 173 -4.95 2.71 -13.13
C ASN A 173 -5.05 1.47 -12.23
N MET A 174 -4.47 1.52 -11.03
CA MET A 174 -4.59 0.45 -10.06
C MET A 174 -6.04 0.30 -9.58
N LEU A 175 -6.74 1.41 -9.30
CA LEU A 175 -8.14 1.40 -8.89
C LEU A 175 -9.05 0.80 -9.96
N ASP A 176 -8.82 1.10 -11.25
CA ASP A 176 -9.56 0.46 -12.34
C ASP A 176 -9.29 -1.05 -12.41
N ALA A 177 -8.03 -1.47 -12.19
CA ALA A 177 -7.69 -2.90 -12.14
C ALA A 177 -8.30 -3.61 -10.93
N ILE A 178 -8.33 -2.95 -9.77
CA ILE A 178 -9.02 -3.43 -8.56
C ILE A 178 -10.52 -3.56 -8.86
N GLN A 179 -11.15 -2.54 -9.45
CA GLN A 179 -12.56 -2.62 -9.85
C GLN A 179 -12.81 -3.83 -10.75
N GLY A 180 -11.99 -4.02 -11.79
CA GLY A 180 -12.15 -5.14 -12.71
C GLY A 180 -12.03 -6.53 -12.05
N MET A 181 -11.27 -6.65 -10.95
CA MET A 181 -11.01 -7.94 -10.30
C MET A 181 -11.89 -8.21 -9.08
N PHE A 182 -12.29 -7.18 -8.34
CA PHE A 182 -12.98 -7.29 -7.06
C PHE A 182 -14.47 -6.91 -7.14
N SER A 183 -15.00 -6.61 -8.35
CA SER A 183 -16.42 -6.22 -8.49
C SER A 183 -17.40 -7.37 -8.33
N GLU A 184 -17.05 -8.56 -8.82
CA GLU A 184 -17.82 -9.77 -8.63
C GLU A 184 -17.35 -10.39 -7.30
N HIS A 185 -18.24 -10.56 -6.31
CA HIS A 185 -17.97 -11.15 -4.97
C HIS A 185 -17.41 -10.22 -3.87
N SER A 186 -17.70 -8.92 -3.87
CA SER A 186 -17.13 -7.99 -2.87
C SER A 186 -17.76 -8.00 -1.47
N SER A 187 -18.92 -8.65 -1.27
CA SER A 187 -19.82 -8.36 -0.14
C SER A 187 -19.28 -8.71 1.24
N ASP A 188 -18.37 -9.69 1.33
CA ASP A 188 -17.70 -10.12 2.57
C ASP A 188 -16.19 -9.86 2.54
N MET A 189 -15.66 -9.39 1.40
CA MET A 189 -14.22 -9.18 1.21
C MET A 189 -13.71 -8.01 2.04
N TYR A 190 -14.52 -6.97 2.28
CA TYR A 190 -14.11 -5.86 3.13
C TYR A 190 -13.92 -6.33 4.58
N GLU A 191 -14.91 -7.04 5.14
CA GLU A 191 -14.84 -7.60 6.48
C GLU A 191 -13.62 -8.50 6.65
N LYS A 192 -13.38 -9.43 5.71
CA LYS A 192 -12.19 -10.30 5.68
C LYS A 192 -10.87 -9.54 5.60
N LEU A 193 -10.83 -8.45 4.83
CA LEU A 193 -9.63 -7.64 4.65
C LEU A 193 -9.27 -6.85 5.92
N THR A 194 -10.29 -6.47 6.71
CA THR A 194 -10.14 -5.74 7.98
C THR A 194 -10.00 -6.64 9.22
N ASP A 195 -10.26 -7.94 9.09
CA ASP A 195 -10.17 -8.90 10.19
C ASP A 195 -8.73 -9.10 10.66
N THR A 196 -8.45 -8.72 11.92
CA THR A 196 -7.14 -8.90 12.57
C THR A 196 -7.04 -10.18 13.38
N ASP A 197 -8.17 -10.82 13.72
CA ASP A 197 -8.21 -12.04 14.53
C ASP A 197 -8.04 -13.30 13.66
N ALA A 198 -8.61 -13.29 12.45
CA ALA A 198 -8.47 -14.33 11.44
C ALA A 198 -7.97 -13.74 10.10
N PRO A 199 -6.72 -13.23 10.05
CA PRO A 199 -6.26 -12.43 8.93
C PRO A 199 -6.06 -13.23 7.65
N CYS A 200 -6.61 -12.74 6.53
CA CYS A 200 -6.40 -13.35 5.21
C CYS A 200 -5.07 -12.94 4.56
N ILE A 201 -4.56 -11.75 4.88
CA ILE A 201 -3.38 -11.14 4.26
C ILE A 201 -2.52 -10.52 5.36
N THR A 202 -1.26 -10.95 5.46
CA THR A 202 -0.31 -10.51 6.49
C THR A 202 1.04 -10.14 5.91
N PHE A 203 1.86 -9.43 6.67
CA PHE A 203 3.29 -9.22 6.41
C PHE A 203 4.05 -9.14 7.73
N GLN A 204 5.36 -9.39 7.67
CA GLN A 204 6.28 -9.19 8.78
C GLN A 204 6.70 -7.72 8.86
N PHE A 205 6.25 -7.03 9.90
CA PHE A 205 6.60 -5.65 10.19
C PHE A 205 7.90 -5.56 11.01
N LEU A 206 8.85 -4.73 10.53
CA LEU A 206 10.14 -4.54 11.17
C LEU A 206 10.48 -3.04 11.32
N ASP A 207 10.70 -2.60 12.56
CA ASP A 207 11.31 -1.30 12.88
C ASP A 207 12.84 -1.45 12.93
N LEU A 208 13.55 -0.95 11.92
CA LEU A 208 15.00 -1.18 11.80
C LEU A 208 15.81 -0.58 12.95
N HIS A 209 15.36 0.54 13.54
CA HIS A 209 16.02 1.12 14.71
C HIS A 209 16.03 0.17 15.90
N SER A 210 14.95 -0.60 16.10
CA SER A 210 14.88 -1.62 17.17
C SER A 210 15.88 -2.76 16.98
N PHE A 211 16.36 -2.99 15.75
CA PHE A 211 17.40 -3.98 15.42
C PHE A 211 18.82 -3.41 15.41
N GLY A 212 19.00 -2.13 15.75
CA GLY A 212 20.29 -1.44 15.65
C GLY A 212 20.81 -1.29 14.22
N LEU A 213 19.90 -1.35 13.23
CA LEU A 213 20.22 -1.22 11.82
C LEU A 213 19.96 0.24 11.39
N SER A 214 20.94 0.86 10.74
CA SER A 214 20.82 2.22 10.24
C SER A 214 20.30 2.25 8.80
N ASP A 215 19.90 3.44 8.35
CA ASP A 215 19.52 3.75 6.95
C ASP A 215 20.57 3.30 5.92
N GLU A 216 21.83 3.09 6.34
CA GLU A 216 22.87 2.51 5.48
C GLU A 216 22.51 1.12 4.93
N LEU A 217 21.72 0.32 5.67
CA LEU A 217 21.30 -1.00 5.20
C LEU A 217 20.36 -0.88 4.00
N TYR A 218 19.39 0.05 4.07
CA TYR A 218 18.50 0.35 2.94
C TYR A 218 19.29 0.84 1.72
N ILE A 219 20.26 1.75 1.93
CA ILE A 219 21.14 2.24 0.87
C ILE A 219 21.95 1.09 0.27
N LYS A 220 22.53 0.21 1.09
CA LYS A 220 23.33 -0.95 0.63
C LYS A 220 22.48 -2.01 -0.10
N MET A 221 21.26 -2.26 0.36
CA MET A 221 20.33 -3.22 -0.24
C MET A 221 19.79 -2.70 -1.58
N ASN A 222 19.43 -1.43 -1.68
CA ASN A 222 18.97 -0.83 -2.94
C ASN A 222 20.12 -0.45 -3.89
N ALA A 223 21.35 -0.27 -3.39
CA ALA A 223 22.54 -0.15 -4.23
C ALA A 223 22.88 -1.46 -4.96
N ARG A 224 22.61 -2.62 -4.34
CA ARG A 224 22.71 -3.95 -4.97
C ARG A 224 21.67 -4.19 -6.08
N GLY A 225 20.64 -3.35 -6.17
CA GLY A 225 19.67 -3.35 -7.27
C GLY A 225 20.21 -2.70 -8.57
N LYS A 226 21.45 -2.19 -8.58
CA LYS A 226 22.17 -1.93 -9.83
C LYS A 226 22.76 -3.25 -10.34
N PRO A 227 22.66 -3.57 -11.64
CA PRO A 227 23.39 -4.69 -12.21
C PRO A 227 24.87 -4.61 -11.80
N LEU A 228 25.45 -5.73 -11.34
CA LEU A 228 26.87 -5.79 -11.01
C LEU A 228 27.68 -5.23 -12.18
N THR A 229 28.58 -4.30 -11.89
CA THR A 229 29.50 -3.82 -12.92
C THR A 229 30.38 -4.98 -13.40
N VAL A 230 30.91 -4.89 -14.63
CA VAL A 230 31.78 -5.92 -15.21
C VAL A 230 32.97 -6.24 -14.28
N PHE A 231 33.45 -5.24 -13.55
CA PHE A 231 34.55 -5.36 -12.58
C PHE A 231 34.15 -6.15 -11.31
N GLU A 232 32.94 -5.97 -10.80
CA GLU A 232 32.44 -6.69 -9.63
C GLU A 232 32.14 -8.17 -9.95
N ASN A 233 31.63 -8.44 -11.17
CA ASN A 233 31.51 -9.80 -11.69
C ASN A 233 32.86 -10.51 -11.83
N PHE A 234 33.91 -9.78 -12.21
CA PHE A 234 35.26 -10.32 -12.33
C PHE A 234 35.84 -10.69 -10.96
N LYS A 235 35.59 -9.88 -9.93
CA LYS A 235 36.05 -10.14 -8.57
C LYS A 235 35.32 -11.33 -7.92
N ALA A 236 34.01 -11.43 -8.13
CA ALA A 236 33.21 -12.56 -7.65
C ALA A 236 33.63 -13.91 -8.25
N LYS A 237 34.20 -13.92 -9.47
CA LYS A 237 34.76 -15.13 -10.11
C LYS A 237 36.15 -15.54 -9.59
N LEU A 238 36.86 -14.66 -8.91
CA LEU A 238 38.17 -14.95 -8.31
C LEU A 238 38.06 -15.39 -6.84
N GLU A 239 36.90 -15.16 -6.21
CA GLU A 239 36.61 -15.53 -4.82
C GLU A 239 35.81 -16.84 -4.70
N GLN A 240 35.62 -17.59 -5.81
CA GLN A 240 35.18 -19.00 -5.84
C GLN A 240 36.36 -19.91 -6.21
#